data_AF-A0ABD4YYR0-F1
#
_entry.id   AF-A0ABD4YYR0-F1
#
_cell.length_a   1.000
_cell.length_b   1.000
_cell.length_c   1.000
_cell.angle_alpha   90.00
_cell.angle_beta   90.00
_cell.angle_gamma   90.00
#
_symmetry.space_group_name_H-M   'P 1'
#
loop_
_entity.id
_entity.type
_entity.pdbx_description
1 polymer ?
#
loop_
_entity_poly.entity_id
_entity_poly.type
_entity_poly.pdbx_seq_one_letter_code
_entity_poly.pdbx_strand_id
1 'polypeptide(L)'
;MTRANRQRGAQEARTRMAYKIMQSVFERCRAEGLTAEQTHQAIKDAYPWGERRAWPYKAWLMARREFYEAHGLPLRARRTIAESLETDS
;
A
#
# COMPACT_ATOMS: atom_id res chain seq x y z
N MET A 1 16.85 -23.60 -17.66
CA MET A 1 16.83 -22.37 -16.83
C MET A 1 15.39 -22.10 -16.38
N THR A 2 15.15 -22.21 -15.07
CA THR A 2 13.84 -22.43 -14.43
C THR A 2 12.94 -21.19 -14.39
N ARG A 3 11.66 -21.38 -14.74
CA ARG A 3 10.55 -20.39 -14.69
C ARG A 3 10.49 -19.59 -13.38
N ALA A 4 10.96 -20.17 -12.27
CA ALA A 4 10.98 -19.58 -10.94
C ALA A 4 11.83 -18.30 -10.82
N ASN A 5 12.91 -18.17 -11.60
CA ASN A 5 13.80 -16.99 -11.46
C ASN A 5 13.22 -15.72 -12.09
N ARG A 6 12.39 -15.86 -13.14
CA ARG A 6 11.71 -14.73 -13.80
C ARG A 6 10.59 -14.15 -12.93
N GLN A 7 9.96 -14.97 -12.09
CA GLN A 7 8.91 -14.51 -11.17
C GLN A 7 9.46 -13.62 -10.06
N ARG A 8 10.65 -13.92 -9.50
CA ARG A 8 11.30 -13.08 -8.48
C ARG A 8 11.66 -11.69 -8.99
N GLY A 9 12.31 -11.59 -10.15
CA GLY A 9 12.64 -10.27 -10.74
C GLY A 9 11.40 -9.43 -11.06
N ALA A 10 10.33 -10.06 -11.54
CA ALA A 10 9.06 -9.37 -11.79
C ALA A 10 8.32 -8.98 -10.49
N GLN A 11 8.53 -9.69 -9.38
CA GLN A 11 8.00 -9.32 -8.07
C GLN A 11 8.75 -8.12 -7.50
N GLU A 12 10.08 -8.13 -7.53
CA GLU A 12 10.92 -7.02 -7.07
C GLU A 12 10.67 -5.73 -7.85
N ALA A 13 10.52 -5.82 -9.18
CA ALA A 13 10.20 -4.67 -10.02
C ALA A 13 8.84 -4.04 -9.63
N ARG A 14 7.84 -4.87 -9.29
CA ARG A 14 6.53 -4.40 -8.84
C ARG A 14 6.58 -3.77 -7.46
N THR A 15 7.35 -4.31 -6.52
CA THR A 15 7.56 -3.69 -5.20
C THR A 15 8.21 -2.31 -5.34
N ARG A 16 9.24 -2.18 -6.18
CA ARG A 16 9.89 -0.89 -6.45
C ARG A 16 8.91 0.11 -7.10
N MET A 17 8.07 -0.36 -8.02
CA MET A 17 7.06 0.48 -8.65
C MET A 17 5.98 0.92 -7.65
N ALA A 18 5.54 0.03 -6.75
CA ALA A 18 4.62 0.34 -5.67
C ALA A 18 5.18 1.47 -4.79
N TYR A 19 6.44 1.33 -4.38
CA TYR A 19 7.12 2.32 -3.55
C TYR A 19 7.18 3.70 -4.22
N LYS A 20 7.55 3.77 -5.50
CA LYS A 20 7.59 5.04 -6.26
C LYS A 20 6.22 5.72 -6.35
N ILE A 21 5.15 4.95 -6.54
CA ILE A 21 3.79 5.49 -6.57
C ILE A 21 3.40 6.03 -5.19
N MET A 22 3.65 5.27 -4.12
CA MET A 22 3.40 5.72 -2.74
C MET A 22 4.15 7.01 -2.41
N GLN A 23 5.43 7.08 -2.79
CA GLN A 23 6.25 8.27 -2.59
C GLN A 23 5.70 9.49 -3.34
N SER A 24 5.34 9.32 -4.62
CA SER A 24 4.79 10.42 -5.44
C SER A 24 3.48 10.95 -4.86
N VAL A 25 2.61 10.05 -4.38
CA VAL A 25 1.35 10.42 -3.73
C VAL A 25 1.62 11.11 -2.40
N PHE A 26 2.53 10.58 -1.58
CA PHE A 26 2.89 11.18 -0.30
C PHE A 26 3.45 12.60 -0.45
N GLU A 27 4.37 12.81 -1.40
CA GLU A 27 4.94 14.12 -1.69
C GLU A 27 3.86 15.11 -2.13
N ARG A 28 2.94 14.67 -3.00
CA ARG A 28 1.78 15.47 -3.40
C ARG A 28 0.88 15.82 -2.21
N CYS A 29 0.50 14.83 -1.41
CA CYS A 29 -0.34 15.05 -0.24
C CYS A 29 0.33 15.98 0.79
N ARG A 30 1.65 15.87 0.96
CA ARG A 30 2.43 16.75 1.82
C ARG A 30 2.47 18.19 1.28
N ALA A 31 2.63 18.36 -0.03
CA ALA A 31 2.58 19.68 -0.68
C ALA A 31 1.20 20.34 -0.56
N GLU A 32 0.13 19.52 -0.61
CA GLU A 32 -1.25 19.96 -0.39
C GLU A 32 -1.60 20.16 1.09
N GLY A 33 -0.69 19.85 2.03
CA GLY A 33 -0.92 19.98 3.47
C GLY A 33 -1.96 19.00 4.02
N LEU A 34 -2.19 17.88 3.32
CA LEU A 34 -3.18 16.89 3.71
C LEU A 34 -2.79 16.15 4.98
N THR A 35 -3.80 15.75 5.74
CA THR A 35 -3.61 14.96 6.96
C THR A 35 -3.11 13.55 6.64
N ALA A 36 -2.57 12.87 7.65
CA ALA A 36 -2.11 11.49 7.50
C ALA A 36 -3.23 10.53 7.08
N GLU A 37 -4.48 10.80 7.48
CA GLU A 37 -5.65 10.02 7.09
C GLU A 37 -6.03 10.22 5.61
N GLN A 38 -5.99 11.46 5.13
CA GLN A 38 -6.20 11.77 3.71
C GLN A 38 -5.07 11.19 2.84
N THR A 39 -3.83 11.28 3.31
CA THR A 39 -2.65 10.69 2.66
C THR A 39 -2.77 9.17 2.58
N HIS A 40 -3.23 8.52 3.66
CA HIS A 40 -3.52 7.09 3.67
C HIS A 40 -4.56 6.70 2.61
N GLN A 41 -5.64 7.46 2.52
CA GLN A 41 -6.72 7.20 1.57
C GLN A 41 -6.23 7.40 0.14
N ALA A 42 -5.50 8.50 -0.14
CA ALA A 42 -4.90 8.76 -1.44
C ALA A 42 -3.92 7.67 -1.87
N ILE A 43 -3.07 7.17 -0.96
CA ILE A 43 -2.19 6.04 -1.23
C ILE A 43 -3.01 4.80 -1.59
N LYS A 44 -4.06 4.48 -0.81
CA LYS A 44 -4.93 3.31 -1.08
C LYS A 44 -5.62 3.40 -2.43
N ASP A 45 -6.02 4.59 -2.86
CA ASP A 45 -6.71 4.84 -4.13
C ASP A 45 -5.76 4.88 -5.33
N ALA A 46 -4.48 5.22 -5.11
CA ALA A 46 -3.45 5.22 -6.14
C ALA A 46 -2.97 3.82 -6.58
N TYR A 47 -3.59 2.74 -6.09
CA TYR A 47 -3.23 1.36 -6.47
C TYR A 47 -3.46 1.12 -7.97
N PRO A 48 -2.39 0.92 -8.77
CA PRO A 48 -2.50 0.92 -10.23
C PRO A 48 -2.94 -0.42 -10.83
N TRP A 49 -2.88 -1.51 -10.05
CA TRP A 49 -3.05 -2.87 -10.58
C TRP A 49 -4.48 -3.40 -10.47
N GLY A 50 -5.44 -2.54 -10.12
CA GLY A 50 -6.88 -2.85 -10.13
C GLY A 50 -7.25 -3.97 -9.17
N GLU A 51 -7.27 -5.21 -9.65
CA GLU A 51 -7.73 -6.36 -8.88
C GLU A 51 -6.82 -6.61 -7.66
N ARG A 52 -7.42 -6.61 -6.46
CA ARG A 52 -6.72 -6.91 -5.19
C ARG A 52 -6.52 -8.41 -5.01
N ARG A 53 -6.03 -9.08 -6.05
CA ARG A 53 -5.82 -10.53 -6.08
C ARG A 53 -4.38 -10.81 -6.52
N ALA A 54 -3.81 -11.89 -5.98
CA ALA A 54 -2.45 -12.34 -6.23
C ALA A 54 -1.31 -11.47 -5.66
N TRP A 55 -0.08 -11.79 -6.09
CA TRP A 55 1.19 -11.22 -5.61
C TRP A 55 1.36 -9.70 -5.73
N PRO A 56 0.79 -8.99 -6.73
CA PRO A 56 0.91 -7.52 -6.83
C PRO A 56 0.32 -6.80 -5.60
N TYR A 57 -0.80 -7.31 -5.10
CA TYR A 57 -1.43 -6.79 -3.89
C TYR A 57 -0.56 -7.05 -2.65
N LYS A 58 0.09 -8.22 -2.55
CA LYS A 58 1.04 -8.49 -1.45
C LYS A 58 2.27 -7.57 -1.50
N ALA A 59 2.85 -7.36 -2.68
CA ALA A 59 3.98 -6.44 -2.87
C ALA A 59 3.61 -5.00 -2.45
N TRP A 60 2.39 -4.56 -2.81
CA TRP A 60 1.84 -3.28 -2.36
C TRP A 60 1.67 -3.21 -0.84
N LEU A 61 1.15 -4.26 -0.19
CA LEU A 61 1.02 -4.28 1.27
C LEU A 61 2.38 -4.23 1.99
N MET A 62 3.39 -4.92 1.46
CA MET A 62 4.75 -4.91 2.01
C MET A 62 5.38 -3.51 1.90
N ALA A 63 5.38 -2.94 0.68
CA ALA A 63 5.90 -1.58 0.46
C ALA A 63 5.17 -0.53 1.31
N ARG A 64 3.84 -0.66 1.45
CA ARG A 64 3.04 0.26 2.26
C ARG A 64 3.41 0.20 3.74
N ARG A 65 3.68 -1.00 4.26
CA ARG A 65 4.07 -1.18 5.67
C ARG A 65 5.40 -0.50 5.95
N GLU A 66 6.41 -0.77 5.13
CA GLU A 66 7.73 -0.13 5.24
C GLU A 66 7.63 1.40 5.09
N PHE A 67 6.82 1.86 4.13
CA PHE A 67 6.62 3.29 3.90
C PHE A 67 5.98 3.98 5.12
N TYR A 68 4.99 3.36 5.75
CA TYR A 68 4.32 3.98 6.90
C TYR A 68 5.22 4.02 8.12
N GLU A 69 6.05 2.99 8.33
CA GLU A 69 7.05 2.96 9.38
C GLU A 69 8.12 4.05 9.17
N ALA A 70 8.60 4.23 7.93
CA ALA A 70 9.59 5.26 7.59
C ALA A 70 9.06 6.70 7.71
N HIS A 71 7.77 6.92 7.42
CA HIS A 71 7.16 8.25 7.37
C HIS A 71 6.27 8.59 8.57
N GLY A 72 6.16 7.69 9.56
CA GLY A 72 5.34 7.92 10.77
C GLY A 72 3.83 7.99 10.49
N LEU A 73 3.36 7.39 9.40
CA LEU A 73 1.93 7.36 9.09
C LEU A 73 1.21 6.35 9.99
N PRO A 74 -0.04 6.62 10.42
CA PRO A 74 -0.80 5.67 11.19
C PRO A 74 -1.06 4.43 10.32
N LEU A 75 -0.34 3.35 10.61
CA LEU A 75 -0.78 2.00 10.28
C LEU A 75 -2.05 1.78 11.08
N ARG A 76 -3.21 2.23 10.56
CA ARG A 76 -4.49 1.76 11.10
C ARG A 76 -4.43 0.25 10.95
N ALA A 77 -4.17 -0.42 12.08
CA ALA A 77 -4.28 -1.85 12.19
C ALA A 77 -5.63 -2.20 11.58
N ARG A 78 -5.62 -3.19 10.68
CA ARG A 78 -6.84 -3.75 10.11
C ARG A 78 -7.85 -3.86 11.25
N ARG A 79 -8.97 -3.13 11.17
CA ARG A 79 -10.13 -3.41 12.02
C ARG A 79 -10.30 -4.92 11.95
N THR A 80 -10.02 -5.59 13.07
CA THR A 80 -10.24 -7.02 13.17
C THR A 80 -11.70 -7.23 12.84
N ILE A 81 -12.06 -8.39 12.27
CA ILE A 81 -13.45 -8.69 11.90
C ILE A 81 -14.40 -8.45 13.10
N ALA A 82 -13.89 -8.54 14.32
CA ALA A 82 -14.56 -8.15 15.56
C ALA A 82 -15.15 -6.73 15.53
N GLU A 83 -14.43 -5.71 15.04
CA GLU A 83 -14.93 -4.31 15.04
C GLU A 83 -15.88 -4.01 13.86
N SER A 84 -16.01 -4.92 12.89
CA SER A 84 -17.00 -4.78 11.79
C SER A 84 -18.39 -5.31 12.16
N LEU A 85 -18.56 -5.92 13.34
CA LEU A 85 -19.83 -6.49 13.82
C LEU A 85 -20.55 -5.60 14.85
N GLU A 86 -19.96 -4.48 15.30
CA GLU A 86 -20.54 -3.60 16.33
C GLU A 86 -21.10 -2.27 15.78
N THR A 87 -21.33 -2.16 14.47
CA THR A 87 -22.04 -1.00 13.86
C THR A 87 -23.33 -1.44 13.16
N ASP A 88 -24.04 -2.39 13.77
CA ASP A 88 -25.43 -2.75 13.47
C ASP A 88 -26.07 -3.36 14.73
N SER A 89 -26.39 -2.52 15.72
CA SER A 89 -27.34 -2.80 16.82
C SER A 89 -27.77 -1.51 17.50
#